data_AF-A0A9W9G2E0-F1
#
_entry.id   AF-A0A9W9G2E0-F1
#
_cell.length_a   1.000
_cell.length_b   1.000
_cell.length_c   1.000
_cell.angle_alpha   90.00
_cell.angle_beta   90.00
_cell.angle_gamma   90.00
#
_symmetry.space_group_name_H-M   'P 1'
#
loop_
_entity.id
_entity.type
_entity.pdbx_description
1 polymer ?
#
loop_
_entity_poly.entity_id
_entity_poly.type
_entity_poly.pdbx_seq_one_letter_code
_entity_poly.pdbx_strand_id
1 'polypeptide(L)'
;MVDRGHGAPSNAGVGVLNSGILVINPSKSTYTEINSALADAERISAYGFPDQELLSDVFVDRWVPLPYVYNALKTIRWDDVHGAIWRDEEARVVHYIFAKRPWHVDVPSV
;
A
#
# COMPACT_ATOMS: atom_id res chain seq x y z
N MET A 1 14.33 22.97 5.39
CA MET A 1 14.30 22.00 4.28
C MET A 1 14.51 20.64 4.90
N VAL A 2 13.48 19.80 4.95
CA VAL A 2 13.61 18.43 5.46
C VAL A 2 14.22 17.59 4.35
N ASP A 3 15.33 16.92 4.66
CA ASP A 3 15.96 15.93 3.78
C ASP A 3 14.92 14.89 3.37
N ARG A 4 14.62 14.81 2.06
CA ARG A 4 13.68 13.83 1.52
C ARG A 4 14.40 12.50 1.51
N GLY A 5 14.13 11.65 2.51
CA GLY A 5 14.71 10.32 2.63
C GLY A 5 14.67 9.57 1.30
N HIS A 6 15.84 9.08 0.87
CA HIS A 6 16.03 8.39 -0.40
C HIS A 6 15.43 6.97 -0.31
N GLY A 7 14.13 6.85 -0.56
CA GLY A 7 13.50 5.56 -0.87
C GLY A 7 13.72 5.17 -2.33
N ALA A 8 13.37 3.93 -2.70
CA ALA A 8 13.32 3.53 -4.10
C ALA A 8 12.39 4.47 -4.88
N PRO A 9 12.61 4.72 -6.19
CA PRO A 9 11.68 5.54 -6.96
C PRO A 9 10.30 4.85 -7.04
N SER A 10 9.22 5.63 -7.19
CA SER A 10 7.85 5.14 -7.33
C SER A 10 7.64 4.18 -8.51
N ASN A 11 8.50 4.24 -9.53
CA ASN A 11 8.47 3.37 -10.69
C ASN A 11 9.32 2.10 -10.52
N ALA A 12 9.92 1.85 -9.35
CA ALA A 12 10.59 0.59 -9.08
C ALA A 12 9.56 -0.55 -8.98
N GLY A 13 9.88 -1.72 -9.55
CA GLY A 13 8.98 -2.88 -9.54
C GLY A 13 7.75 -2.66 -10.42
N VAL A 14 6.56 -2.93 -9.89
CA VAL A 14 5.27 -2.79 -10.61
C VAL A 14 4.79 -1.35 -10.77
N GLY A 15 5.43 -0.38 -10.12
CA GLY A 15 5.04 1.04 -10.23
C GLY A 15 3.72 1.40 -9.53
N VAL A 16 3.22 0.53 -8.66
CA VAL A 16 1.94 0.68 -7.94
C VAL A 16 2.24 0.62 -6.44
N LEU A 17 1.72 1.57 -5.66
CA LEU A 17 1.88 1.59 -4.20
C LEU A 17 1.01 0.52 -3.53
N ASN A 18 1.17 0.26 -2.22
CA ASN A 18 0.13 -0.39 -1.43
C ASN A 18 -0.52 0.63 -0.50
N SER A 19 -1.84 0.77 -0.59
CA SER A 19 -2.59 1.80 0.11
C SER A 19 -2.94 1.47 1.57
N GLY A 20 -2.54 0.30 2.08
CA GLY A 20 -2.81 -0.13 3.45
C GLY A 20 -2.20 0.77 4.53
N ILE A 21 -1.05 1.40 4.23
CA ILE A 21 -0.41 2.41 5.09
C ILE A 21 0.14 3.52 4.20
N LEU A 22 -0.27 4.76 4.51
CA LEU A 22 0.18 5.97 3.82
C LEU A 22 0.63 7.00 4.85
N VAL A 23 1.74 7.68 4.57
CA VAL A 23 2.14 8.89 5.29
C VAL A 23 1.77 10.07 4.40
N ILE A 24 0.79 10.86 4.82
CA ILE A 24 0.24 11.96 4.03
C ILE A 24 0.36 13.29 4.77
N ASN A 25 0.43 14.37 4.00
CA ASN A 25 0.17 15.71 4.50
C ASN A 25 -1.22 16.14 4.02
N PRO A 26 -2.23 16.26 4.89
CA PRO A 26 -3.57 16.65 4.49
C PRO A 26 -3.58 17.97 3.72
N SER A 27 -4.23 17.98 2.57
CA SER A 27 -4.31 19.17 1.71
C SER A 27 -5.63 19.21 0.96
N LYS A 28 -6.26 20.40 0.95
CA LYS A 28 -7.48 20.62 0.17
C LYS A 28 -7.24 20.45 -1.33
N SER A 29 -6.09 20.88 -1.84
CA SER A 29 -5.77 20.72 -3.27
C SER A 29 -5.62 19.25 -3.65
N THR A 30 -4.91 18.47 -2.83
CA THR A 30 -4.74 17.02 -3.02
C THR A 30 -6.09 16.30 -2.95
N TYR A 31 -6.96 16.68 -2.02
CA TYR A 31 -8.33 16.16 -1.95
C TYR A 31 -9.12 16.47 -3.22
N THR A 32 -9.07 17.72 -3.70
CA THR A 32 -9.74 18.10 -4.95
C THR A 32 -9.21 17.31 -6.15
N GLU A 33 -7.90 17.13 -6.25
CA GLU A 33 -7.26 16.35 -7.32
C GLU A 33 -7.75 14.89 -7.34
N ILE A 34 -7.81 14.24 -6.17
CA ILE A 34 -8.37 12.88 -6.03
C ILE A 34 -9.84 12.84 -6.46
N ASN A 35 -10.65 13.82 -6.04
CA ASN A 35 -12.07 13.87 -6.44
C ASN A 35 -12.26 14.10 -7.94
N SER A 36 -11.41 14.91 -8.57
CA SER A 36 -11.43 15.09 -10.02
C SER A 36 -11.12 13.79 -10.75
N ALA A 37 -10.18 12.99 -10.26
CA ALA A 37 -9.89 11.67 -10.83
C ALA A 37 -11.04 10.67 -10.64
N LEU A 38 -11.73 10.71 -9.49
CA LEU A 38 -12.90 9.88 -9.20
C LEU A 38 -14.10 10.18 -10.11
N ALA A 39 -14.16 11.35 -10.75
CA ALA A 39 -15.24 11.70 -11.68
C ALA A 39 -15.19 10.94 -13.02
N ASP A 40 -14.06 10.29 -13.33
CA ASP A 40 -13.87 9.49 -14.55
C ASP A 40 -14.34 8.04 -14.33
N ALA A 41 -15.65 7.80 -14.50
CA ALA A 41 -16.27 6.51 -14.20
C ALA A 41 -15.69 5.34 -15.02
N GLU A 42 -15.28 5.59 -16.26
CA GLU A 42 -14.66 4.57 -17.12
C GLU A 42 -13.32 4.14 -16.53
N ARG A 43 -12.46 5.10 -16.20
CA ARG A 43 -11.17 4.82 -15.55
C ARG A 43 -11.35 4.07 -14.24
N ILE A 44 -12.23 4.55 -13.35
CA ILE A 44 -12.45 3.92 -12.04
C ILE A 44 -12.97 2.48 -12.18
N SER A 45 -13.83 2.22 -13.17
CA SER A 45 -14.37 0.88 -13.40
C SER A 45 -13.33 -0.16 -13.84
N ALA A 46 -12.19 0.31 -14.38
CA ALA A 46 -11.11 -0.56 -14.84
C ALA A 46 -10.17 -0.99 -13.70
N TYR A 47 -10.25 -0.34 -12.52
CA TYR A 47 -9.36 -0.65 -11.41
C TYR A 47 -9.70 -1.98 -10.73
N GLY A 48 -8.69 -2.85 -10.62
CA GLY A 48 -8.74 -4.09 -9.85
C GLY A 48 -8.48 -3.87 -8.36
N PHE A 49 -7.74 -2.80 -8.02
CA PHE A 49 -7.45 -2.40 -6.65
C PHE A 49 -7.82 -0.93 -6.46
N PRO A 50 -9.08 -0.62 -6.11
CA PRO A 50 -9.69 0.69 -6.33
C PRO A 50 -8.87 1.89 -5.83
N ASP A 51 -8.62 1.97 -4.53
CA ASP A 51 -7.90 3.09 -3.93
C ASP A 51 -6.39 3.03 -4.20
N GLN A 52 -5.83 1.84 -4.33
CA GLN A 52 -4.40 1.65 -4.57
C GLN A 52 -3.98 2.13 -5.97
N GLU A 53 -4.74 1.73 -6.99
CA GLU A 53 -4.50 2.12 -8.38
C GLU A 53 -4.86 3.59 -8.60
N LEU A 54 -5.98 4.07 -8.06
CA LEU A 54 -6.31 5.49 -8.08
C LEU A 54 -5.17 6.37 -7.56
N LEU A 55 -4.60 6.03 -6.40
CA LEU A 55 -3.53 6.81 -5.80
C LEU A 55 -2.21 6.67 -6.57
N SER A 56 -1.92 5.50 -7.14
CA SER A 56 -0.74 5.31 -7.99
C SER A 56 -0.82 6.16 -9.26
N ASP A 57 -2.00 6.19 -9.88
CA ASP A 57 -2.27 6.89 -11.14
C ASP A 57 -2.32 8.40 -10.96
N VAL A 58 -2.99 8.88 -9.90
CA VAL A 58 -3.02 10.31 -9.60
C VAL A 58 -1.62 10.78 -9.25
N PHE A 59 -0.88 10.06 -8.40
CA PHE A 59 0.40 10.52 -7.85
C PHE A 59 1.65 9.94 -8.51
N VAL A 60 1.60 9.59 -9.80
CA VAL A 60 2.78 9.12 -10.56
C VAL A 60 4.00 10.02 -10.29
N ASP A 61 5.13 9.42 -9.91
CA ASP A 61 6.39 10.10 -9.56
C ASP A 61 6.31 11.11 -8.39
N ARG A 62 5.24 11.06 -7.60
CA ARG A 62 4.99 11.95 -6.45
C ARG A 62 4.87 11.22 -5.11
N TRP A 63 5.24 9.95 -5.05
CA TRP A 63 5.30 9.17 -3.81
C TRP A 63 6.62 8.41 -3.66
N VAL A 64 6.92 8.02 -2.42
CA VAL A 64 8.13 7.26 -2.08
C VAL A 64 7.68 6.00 -1.31
N PRO A 65 8.10 4.79 -1.72
CA PRO A 65 7.79 3.55 -1.02
C PRO A 65 8.39 3.54 0.38
N LEU A 66 7.59 3.07 1.34
CA LEU A 66 8.09 2.69 2.65
C LEU A 66 8.75 1.31 2.57
N PRO A 67 9.77 1.03 3.40
CA PRO A 67 10.26 -0.33 3.60
C PRO A 67 9.10 -1.29 3.94
N TYR A 68 9.15 -2.52 3.42
CA TYR A 68 8.04 -3.49 3.55
C TYR A 68 7.62 -3.73 5.00
N VAL A 69 8.54 -3.58 5.95
CA VAL A 69 8.32 -3.79 7.39
C VAL A 69 7.25 -2.88 7.99
N TYR A 70 6.95 -1.73 7.35
CA TYR A 70 5.90 -0.79 7.77
C TYR A 70 4.54 -1.07 7.15
N ASN A 71 4.45 -2.04 6.23
CA ASN A 71 3.20 -2.48 5.61
C ASN A 71 3.36 -3.93 5.15
N ALA A 72 3.68 -4.82 6.09
CA ALA A 72 4.13 -6.17 5.77
C ALA A 72 2.92 -7.06 5.43
N LEU A 73 2.74 -7.40 4.15
CA LEU A 73 1.66 -8.29 3.73
C LEU A 73 1.89 -9.69 4.31
N LYS A 74 0.87 -10.26 4.96
CA LYS A 74 1.00 -11.61 5.55
C LYS A 74 1.36 -12.68 4.50
N THR A 75 0.94 -12.49 3.25
CA THR A 75 1.10 -13.46 2.15
C THR A 75 2.50 -13.53 1.60
N ILE A 76 3.25 -12.43 1.65
CA ILE A 76 4.61 -12.38 1.10
C ILE A 76 5.65 -12.99 2.06
N ARG A 77 5.26 -13.29 3.31
CA ARG A 77 6.09 -13.99 4.29
C ARG A 77 6.54 -15.38 3.84
N TRP A 78 5.79 -16.03 2.95
CA TRP A 78 6.09 -17.41 2.54
C TRP A 78 7.49 -17.56 1.95
N ASP A 79 8.12 -18.70 2.23
CA ASP A 79 9.52 -18.97 1.88
C ASP A 79 9.79 -18.78 0.37
N ASP A 80 8.85 -19.24 -0.46
CA ASP A 80 8.92 -19.15 -1.93
C ASP A 80 8.55 -17.77 -2.50
N VAL A 81 8.13 -16.80 -1.67
CA VAL A 81 7.76 -15.45 -2.10
C VAL A 81 8.85 -14.45 -1.72
N HIS A 82 8.93 -14.06 -0.44
CA HIS A 82 9.98 -13.16 0.06
C HIS A 82 10.84 -13.78 1.17
N GLY A 83 10.90 -15.11 1.31
CA GLY A 83 11.69 -15.78 2.36
C GLY A 83 13.14 -15.32 2.46
N ALA A 84 13.78 -14.99 1.33
CA ALA A 84 15.16 -14.49 1.30
C ALA A 84 15.34 -13.16 2.08
N ILE A 85 14.36 -12.25 2.01
CA ILE A 85 14.43 -10.91 2.60
C ILE A 85 13.60 -10.75 3.87
N TRP A 86 12.64 -11.65 4.11
CA TRP A 86 11.70 -11.53 5.22
C TRP A 86 12.37 -11.80 6.57
N ARG A 87 12.09 -10.93 7.56
CA ARG A 87 12.51 -11.05 8.96
C ARG A 87 11.29 -10.77 9.85
N ASP A 88 10.85 -11.76 10.63
CA ASP A 88 9.65 -11.64 11.47
C ASP A 88 9.81 -10.53 12.52
N GLU A 89 11.02 -10.40 13.07
CA GLU A 89 11.36 -9.47 14.14
C GLU A 89 11.38 -8.00 13.68
N GLU A 90 11.49 -7.77 12.38
CA GLU A 90 11.53 -6.43 11.81
C GLU A 90 10.15 -5.88 11.45
N ALA A 91 9.15 -6.75 11.28
CA ALA A 91 7.80 -6.33 10.92
C ALA A 91 7.18 -5.44 12.01
N ARG A 92 6.88 -4.18 11.65
CA ARG A 92 6.28 -3.18 12.55
C ARG A 92 4.76 -3.11 12.40
N VAL A 93 4.26 -3.36 11.19
CA VAL A 93 2.83 -3.39 10.88
C VAL A 93 2.55 -4.57 9.96
N VAL A 94 1.54 -5.38 10.28
CA VAL A 94 1.11 -6.52 9.47
C VAL A 94 -0.20 -6.19 8.75
N HIS A 95 -0.21 -6.34 7.43
CA HIS A 95 -1.37 -6.11 6.57
C HIS A 95 -2.05 -7.43 6.20
N TYR A 96 -3.23 -7.67 6.78
CA TYR A 96 -4.12 -8.78 6.45
C TYR A 96 -5.04 -8.44 5.27
N ILE A 97 -4.50 -8.48 4.06
CA ILE A 97 -5.14 -7.92 2.86
C ILE A 97 -6.40 -8.67 2.39
N PHE A 98 -6.48 -9.99 2.57
CA PHE A 98 -7.59 -10.81 2.05
C PHE A 98 -8.90 -10.72 2.84
N ALA A 99 -9.99 -11.13 2.19
CA ALA A 99 -11.35 -11.14 2.75
C ALA A 99 -11.47 -11.95 4.06
N LYS A 100 -10.71 -13.04 4.21
CA LYS A 100 -10.62 -13.76 5.49
C LYS A 100 -9.74 -12.95 6.46
N ARG A 101 -10.40 -12.27 7.39
CA ARG A 101 -9.78 -11.44 8.41
C ARG A 101 -9.34 -12.25 9.64
N PRO A 102 -8.45 -11.72 10.49
CA PRO A 102 -8.01 -12.42 11.71
C PRO A 102 -9.13 -12.80 12.67
N TRP A 103 -10.22 -12.03 12.73
CA TRP A 103 -11.37 -12.33 13.59
C TRP A 103 -12.36 -13.33 12.98
N HIS A 104 -12.08 -13.86 11.77
CA HIS A 104 -12.85 -14.96 11.16
C HIS A 104 -12.28 -16.35 11.50
N VAL A 105 -11.35 -16.45 12.45
CA VAL A 105 -10.95 -17.76 13.00
C VAL A 105 -11.68 -18.01 14.31
N ASP A 106 -12.29 -19.18 14.44
CA ASP A 106 -12.76 -19.67 15.72
C ASP A 106 -11.54 -19.91 16.60
N VAL A 107 -11.39 -19.11 17.66
CA VAL A 107 -10.37 -19.35 18.68
C VAL A 107 -10.90 -20.50 19.53
N PRO A 108 -10.22 -21.66 19.61
CA PRO A 108 -10.63 -22.70 20.52
C PRO A 108 -10.63 -22.12 21.93
N SER A 109 -11.76 -22.27 22.65
CA SER A 109 -11.80 -22.00 24.08
C SER A 109 -10.71 -22.85 24.74
N VAL A 110 -9.71 -22.19 25.33
CA VAL A 110 -8.72 -22.83 26.21
C VAL A 110 -9.39 -23.40 27.45
#